data_AF-A0AAW4GGW3-F1
#
_entry.id   AF-A0AAW4GGW3-F1
#
_cell.length_a   1.000
_cell.length_b   1.000
_cell.length_c   1.000
_cell.angle_alpha   90.00
_cell.angle_beta   90.00
_cell.angle_gamma   90.00
#
_symmetry.space_group_name_H-M   'P 1'
#
loop_
_entity.id
_entity.type
_entity.pdbx_description
1 polymer ?
#
loop_
_entity_poly.entity_id
_entity_poly.type
_entity_poly.pdbx_seq_one_letter_code
_entity_poly.pdbx_strand_id
1 'polypeptide(L)'
;MFSESCTAFIAAHACEEAKEQAALALIKATLPVVTSIDWGQISQHLETAGVARERLGHELRAMAAAIGLVPNAVLTIIQADDAVPALDACLEDWLIHADELDFVDTLFLSAQDRILIHWDFYKNLHAARF
;
A
#
# COMPACT_ATOMS: atom_id res chain seq x y z
N MET A 1 2.37 10.57 -17.56
CA MET A 1 2.29 9.57 -18.64
C MET A 1 3.22 8.45 -18.22
N PHE A 2 2.70 7.22 -18.12
CA PHE A 2 3.49 6.07 -17.71
C PHE A 2 4.47 5.65 -18.80
N SER A 3 5.63 5.16 -18.41
CA SER A 3 6.56 4.44 -19.28
C SER A 3 5.90 3.18 -19.85
N GLU A 4 6.44 2.66 -20.96
CA GLU A 4 5.97 1.39 -21.52
C GLU A 4 6.12 0.24 -20.51
N SER A 5 7.22 0.23 -19.75
CA SER A 5 7.46 -0.76 -18.70
C SER A 5 6.45 -0.66 -17.55
N CYS A 6 6.14 0.55 -17.07
CA CYS A 6 5.15 0.74 -16.02
C CYS A 6 3.74 0.37 -16.51
N THR A 7 3.40 0.71 -17.75
CA THR A 7 2.12 0.32 -18.36
C THR A 7 1.98 -1.20 -18.45
N ALA A 8 3.04 -1.89 -18.88
CA ALA A 8 3.06 -3.35 -18.95
C ALA A 8 2.93 -4.00 -17.55
N PHE A 9 3.60 -3.42 -16.54
CA PHE A 9 3.47 -3.84 -15.15
C PHE A 9 2.03 -3.70 -14.64
N ILE A 10 1.41 -2.53 -14.80
CA ILE A 10 0.00 -2.31 -14.40
C ILE A 10 -0.91 -3.34 -15.07
N ALA A 11 -0.76 -3.56 -16.38
CA ALA A 11 -1.59 -4.51 -17.12
C ALA A 11 -1.40 -5.97 -16.68
N ALA A 12 -0.18 -6.36 -16.31
CA ALA A 12 0.14 -7.72 -15.87
C ALA A 12 -0.32 -8.01 -14.44
N HIS A 13 -0.41 -6.98 -13.60
CA HIS A 13 -0.71 -7.11 -12.17
C HIS A 13 -2.09 -6.59 -11.76
N ALA A 14 -2.88 -6.07 -12.69
CA ALA A 14 -4.23 -5.57 -12.38
C ALA A 14 -5.10 -6.66 -11.73
N CYS A 15 -5.67 -6.31 -10.58
CA CYS A 15 -6.63 -7.11 -9.85
C CYS A 15 -8.02 -7.08 -10.51
N GLU A 16 -8.79 -8.13 -10.27
CA GLU A 16 -10.24 -8.08 -10.46
C GLU A 16 -10.88 -7.17 -9.40
N GLU A 17 -11.90 -6.41 -9.79
CA GLU A 17 -12.66 -5.51 -8.91
C GLU A 17 -13.17 -6.23 -7.63
N ALA A 18 -13.57 -7.50 -7.75
CA ALA A 18 -14.02 -8.29 -6.60
C ALA A 18 -12.93 -8.47 -5.53
N LYS A 19 -11.67 -8.56 -5.93
CA LYS A 19 -10.53 -8.72 -5.01
C LYS A 19 -10.25 -7.41 -4.28
N GLU A 20 -10.27 -6.29 -4.99
CA GLU A 20 -10.15 -4.96 -4.40
C GLU A 20 -11.27 -4.70 -3.38
N GLN A 21 -12.52 -4.97 -3.75
CA GLN A 21 -13.66 -4.84 -2.85
C GLN A 21 -13.51 -5.71 -1.58
N ALA A 22 -13.01 -6.95 -1.73
CA ALA A 22 -12.74 -7.82 -0.59
C ALA A 22 -11.63 -7.27 0.32
N ALA A 23 -10.56 -6.71 -0.26
CA ALA A 23 -9.48 -6.07 0.49
C ALA A 23 -9.98 -4.83 1.27
N LEU A 24 -10.76 -3.96 0.63
CA LEU A 24 -11.37 -2.80 1.28
C LEU A 24 -12.36 -3.20 2.38
N ALA A 25 -13.16 -4.25 2.16
CA ALA A 25 -14.07 -4.80 3.15
C ALA A 25 -13.31 -5.35 4.38
N LEU A 26 -12.19 -6.05 4.15
CA LEU A 26 -11.32 -6.53 5.22
C LEU A 26 -10.79 -5.36 6.06
N ILE A 27 -10.21 -4.34 5.41
CA ILE A 27 -9.66 -3.15 6.09
C ILE A 27 -10.74 -2.46 6.94
N LYS A 28 -11.95 -2.25 6.38
CA LYS A 28 -13.08 -1.63 7.10
C LYS A 28 -13.59 -2.46 8.27
N ALA A 29 -13.45 -3.79 8.20
CA ALA A 29 -13.89 -4.70 9.26
C ALA A 29 -12.87 -4.80 10.41
N THR A 30 -11.59 -4.52 10.16
CA THR A 30 -10.50 -4.76 11.11
C THR A 30 -9.89 -3.48 11.69
N LEU A 31 -9.92 -2.38 10.95
CA LEU A 31 -9.32 -1.11 11.36
C LEU A 31 -10.39 -0.04 11.61
N PRO A 32 -10.12 0.94 12.49
CA PRO A 32 -11.02 2.06 12.74
C PRO A 32 -11.07 2.97 11.50
N VAL A 33 -12.06 2.75 10.63
CA VAL A 33 -12.27 3.54 9.41
C VAL A 33 -13.53 4.38 9.56
N VAL A 34 -13.40 5.70 9.40
CA VAL A 34 -14.54 6.63 9.33
C VAL A 34 -14.67 7.19 7.92
N THR A 35 -13.74 8.09 7.55
CA THR A 35 -13.53 8.58 6.17
C THR A 35 -12.18 8.10 5.63
N SER A 36 -11.20 8.01 6.52
CA SER A 36 -9.90 7.37 6.35
C SER A 36 -9.64 6.49 7.58
N ILE A 37 -8.52 5.77 7.57
CA ILE A 37 -8.06 5.02 8.75
C ILE A 37 -7.69 6.03 9.84
N ASP A 38 -8.30 5.90 11.02
CA ASP A 38 -7.95 6.66 12.21
C ASP A 38 -6.76 6.00 12.91
N TRP A 39 -5.55 6.34 12.46
CA TRP A 39 -4.29 5.85 13.04
C TRP A 39 -4.14 6.19 14.52
N GLY A 40 -4.79 7.26 15.00
CA GLY A 40 -4.78 7.65 16.42
C GLY A 40 -5.49 6.65 17.33
N GLN A 41 -6.39 5.82 16.79
CA GLN A 41 -7.06 4.74 17.54
C GLN A 41 -6.32 3.40 17.46
N ILE A 42 -5.27 3.29 16.64
CA ILE A 42 -4.47 2.06 16.52
C ILE A 42 -3.28 2.15 17.47
N SER A 43 -3.44 1.55 18.66
CA SER A 43 -2.43 1.62 19.73
C SER A 43 -1.06 1.00 19.37
N GLN A 44 -1.02 0.04 18.45
CA GLN A 44 0.21 -0.60 17.98
C GLN A 44 0.36 -0.43 16.46
N HIS A 45 0.86 0.73 16.05
CA HIS A 45 1.27 0.99 14.67
C HIS A 45 2.69 1.57 14.63
N LEU A 46 3.32 1.43 13.48
CA LEU A 46 4.55 2.12 13.13
C LEU A 46 4.20 3.35 12.30
N GLU A 47 4.92 4.44 12.52
CA GLU A 47 4.75 5.69 11.77
C GLU A 47 6.11 6.21 11.31
N THR A 48 6.16 6.71 10.08
CA THR A 48 7.25 7.55 9.58
C THR A 48 6.64 8.77 8.91
N ALA A 49 6.77 9.92 9.55
CA ALA A 49 6.13 11.15 9.12
C ALA A 49 6.93 11.87 8.00
N GLY A 50 6.21 12.56 7.10
CA GLY A 50 6.82 13.47 6.13
C GLY A 50 7.74 12.80 5.11
N VAL A 51 7.36 11.62 4.61
CA VAL A 51 8.12 10.85 3.63
C VAL A 51 8.12 11.58 2.28
N ALA A 52 9.30 12.06 1.86
CA ALA A 52 9.47 12.64 0.55
C ALA A 52 9.36 11.58 -0.55
N ARG A 53 8.89 11.95 -1.75
CA ARG A 53 8.64 11.01 -2.86
C ARG A 53 9.93 10.26 -3.23
N GLU A 54 11.04 10.97 -3.32
CA GLU A 54 12.37 10.44 -3.60
C GLU A 54 12.90 9.46 -2.52
N ARG A 55 12.30 9.46 -1.32
CA ARG A 55 12.63 8.52 -0.23
C ARG A 55 11.60 7.42 -0.05
N LEU A 56 10.45 7.49 -0.73
CA LEU A 56 9.33 6.59 -0.53
C LEU A 56 9.76 5.12 -0.61
N GLY A 57 10.53 4.76 -1.64
CA GLY A 57 10.99 3.38 -1.80
C GLY A 57 11.98 2.89 -0.74
N HIS A 58 12.72 3.79 -0.10
CA HIS A 58 13.59 3.43 1.04
C HIS A 58 12.75 3.23 2.31
N GLU A 59 11.87 4.18 2.61
CA GLU A 59 11.04 4.13 3.81
C GLU A 59 10.00 3.00 3.77
N LEU A 60 9.43 2.69 2.60
CA LEU A 60 8.54 1.53 2.41
C LEU A 60 9.25 0.22 2.73
N ARG A 61 10.49 0.03 2.28
CA ARG A 61 11.28 -1.17 2.59
C ARG A 61 11.59 -1.25 4.08
N ALA A 62 12.00 -0.14 4.69
CA ALA A 62 12.29 -0.08 6.11
C ALA A 62 11.04 -0.41 6.94
N MET A 63 9.89 0.17 6.57
CA MET A 63 8.60 -0.06 7.21
C MET A 63 8.14 -1.53 7.05
N ALA A 64 8.22 -2.08 5.84
CA ALA A 64 7.88 -3.47 5.55
C ALA A 64 8.74 -4.44 6.37
N ALA A 65 10.05 -4.19 6.48
CA ALA A 65 10.94 -4.99 7.31
C ALA A 65 10.60 -4.84 8.81
N ALA A 66 10.33 -3.63 9.28
CA ALA A 66 10.04 -3.33 10.68
C ALA A 66 8.71 -3.94 11.16
N ILE A 67 7.67 -3.92 10.31
CA ILE A 67 6.38 -4.56 10.63
C ILE A 67 6.45 -6.09 10.47
N GLY A 68 7.50 -6.62 9.83
CA GLY A 68 7.71 -8.04 9.60
C GLY A 68 6.88 -8.58 8.44
N LEU A 69 6.77 -7.82 7.34
CA LEU A 69 6.20 -8.31 6.10
C LEU A 69 7.08 -9.42 5.53
N VAL A 70 6.46 -10.54 5.12
CA VAL A 70 7.18 -11.66 4.53
C VAL A 70 7.82 -11.22 3.21
N PRO A 71 9.12 -11.50 2.98
CA PRO A 71 9.74 -11.23 1.69
C PRO A 71 8.99 -11.90 0.55
N ASN A 72 8.72 -11.17 -0.54
CA ASN A 72 7.94 -11.62 -1.69
C ASN A 72 6.46 -11.93 -1.39
N ALA A 73 5.90 -11.47 -0.26
CA ALA A 73 4.46 -11.48 -0.07
C ALA A 73 3.77 -10.75 -1.22
N VAL A 74 2.77 -11.38 -1.83
CA VAL A 74 1.92 -10.73 -2.83
C VAL A 74 0.95 -9.83 -2.08
N LEU A 75 1.00 -8.54 -2.40
CA LEU A 75 0.19 -7.50 -1.79
C LEU A 75 -0.94 -7.14 -2.73
N THR A 76 -2.10 -6.85 -2.15
CA THR A 76 -3.12 -6.07 -2.85
C THR A 76 -2.81 -4.60 -2.61
N ILE A 77 -2.41 -3.91 -3.68
CA ILE A 77 -2.01 -2.51 -3.67
C ILE A 77 -3.17 -1.68 -4.22
N ILE A 78 -3.69 -0.76 -3.43
CA ILE A 78 -4.90 0.01 -3.76
C ILE A 78 -4.57 1.49 -3.68
N GLN A 79 -4.90 2.22 -4.74
CA GLN A 79 -4.80 3.67 -4.78
C GLN A 79 -6.19 4.25 -4.57
N ALA A 80 -6.38 5.05 -3.51
CA ALA A 80 -7.72 5.53 -3.16
C ALA A 80 -8.30 6.54 -4.17
N ASP A 81 -7.47 7.09 -5.07
CA ASP A 81 -7.89 8.01 -6.13
C ASP A 81 -8.24 7.31 -7.47
N ASP A 82 -8.18 5.97 -7.50
CA ASP A 82 -8.43 5.14 -8.68
C ASP A 82 -7.58 5.54 -9.92
N ALA A 83 -6.38 6.12 -9.70
CA ALA A 83 -5.50 6.54 -10.79
C ALA A 83 -5.04 5.37 -11.67
N VAL A 84 -4.86 4.19 -11.07
CA VAL A 84 -4.67 2.89 -11.73
C VAL A 84 -5.54 1.82 -11.03
N PRO A 85 -5.88 0.71 -11.69
CA PRO A 85 -6.55 -0.40 -11.01
C PRO A 85 -5.71 -0.90 -9.83
N ALA A 86 -6.37 -1.48 -8.82
CA ALA A 86 -5.68 -2.20 -7.77
C ALA A 86 -4.75 -3.27 -8.35
N LEU A 87 -3.61 -3.52 -7.71
CA LEU A 87 -2.56 -4.41 -8.22
C LEU A 87 -2.28 -5.58 -7.28
N ASP A 88 -1.95 -6.73 -7.83
CA ASP A 88 -1.43 -7.91 -7.15
C ASP A 88 0.06 -8.08 -7.49
N ALA A 89 0.91 -7.51 -6.64
CA ALA A 89 2.35 -7.53 -6.86
C ALA A 89 3.10 -7.67 -5.53
N CYS A 90 4.34 -8.14 -5.59
CA CYS A 90 5.21 -8.01 -4.43
C CYS A 90 5.73 -6.58 -4.31
N LEU A 91 6.16 -6.20 -3.11
CA LEU A 91 6.66 -4.84 -2.85
C LEU A 91 7.84 -4.48 -3.76
N GLU A 92 8.79 -5.40 -3.98
CA GLU A 92 9.99 -5.10 -4.77
C GLU A 92 9.68 -4.87 -6.26
N ASP A 93 8.73 -5.62 -6.84
CA ASP A 93 8.31 -5.40 -8.23
C ASP A 93 7.63 -4.03 -8.38
N TRP A 94 6.76 -3.66 -7.44
CA TRP A 94 6.13 -2.35 -7.42
C TRP A 94 7.15 -1.22 -7.27
N LEU A 95 8.17 -1.41 -6.43
CA LEU A 95 9.21 -0.42 -6.16
C LEU A 95 10.07 -0.07 -7.37
N ILE A 96 10.14 -0.93 -8.39
CA ILE A 96 10.80 -0.61 -9.68
C ILE A 96 10.10 0.57 -10.37
N HIS A 97 8.80 0.72 -10.16
CA HIS A 97 7.95 1.72 -10.78
C HIS A 97 7.46 2.80 -9.79
N ALA A 98 8.04 2.87 -8.58
CA ALA A 98 7.58 3.76 -7.51
C ALA A 98 7.52 5.23 -7.94
N ASP A 99 8.50 5.73 -8.69
CA ASP A 99 8.52 7.14 -9.13
C ASP A 99 7.35 7.52 -10.05
N GLU A 100 6.72 6.52 -10.69
CA GLU A 100 5.55 6.68 -11.55
C GLU A 100 4.25 6.31 -10.83
N LEU A 101 4.32 5.43 -9.83
CA LEU A 101 3.19 4.91 -9.06
C LEU A 101 3.04 5.54 -7.67
N ASP A 102 3.79 6.58 -7.35
CA ASP A 102 3.77 7.31 -6.08
C ASP A 102 2.56 8.26 -5.96
N PHE A 103 1.37 7.68 -6.10
CA PHE A 103 0.11 8.28 -5.74
C PHE A 103 -0.06 8.27 -4.21
N VAL A 104 -0.34 9.45 -3.64
CA VAL A 104 -0.66 9.54 -2.21
C VAL A 104 -1.97 8.79 -1.92
N ASP A 105 -2.18 8.38 -0.67
CA ASP A 105 -3.32 7.56 -0.27
C ASP A 105 -3.27 6.15 -0.93
N THR A 106 -2.06 5.57 -0.96
CA THR A 106 -1.81 4.20 -1.42
C THR A 106 -1.75 3.23 -0.25
N LEU A 107 -2.51 2.14 -0.34
CA LEU A 107 -2.60 1.05 0.61
C LEU A 107 -1.87 -0.18 0.08
N PHE A 108 -1.05 -0.81 0.91
CA PHE A 108 -0.36 -2.06 0.62
C PHE A 108 -0.81 -3.12 1.64
N LEU A 109 -1.69 -4.02 1.20
CA LEU A 109 -2.32 -5.01 2.07
C LEU A 109 -1.74 -6.42 1.83
N SER A 110 -1.17 -7.03 2.87
CA SER A 110 -1.02 -8.48 2.94
C SER A 110 -2.19 -9.06 3.74
N ALA A 111 -3.19 -9.60 3.04
CA ALA A 111 -4.35 -10.22 3.69
C ALA A 111 -3.96 -11.49 4.47
N GLN A 112 -2.96 -12.23 3.98
CA GLN A 112 -2.45 -13.44 4.61
C GLN A 112 -1.72 -13.13 5.93
N ASP A 113 -0.87 -12.11 5.94
CA ASP A 113 -0.10 -11.73 7.13
C ASP A 113 -0.85 -10.75 8.05
N ARG A 114 -2.05 -10.32 7.61
CA ARG A 114 -2.85 -9.25 8.22
C ARG A 114 -2.05 -7.99 8.51
N ILE A 115 -1.27 -7.57 7.52
CA ILE A 115 -0.44 -6.37 7.57
C ILE A 115 -1.01 -5.37 6.58
N LEU A 116 -1.15 -4.13 7.02
CA LEU A 116 -1.41 -2.99 6.16
C LEU A 116 -0.26 -2.00 6.31
N ILE A 117 0.27 -1.54 5.18
CA ILE A 117 1.10 -0.33 5.10
C ILE A 117 0.30 0.70 4.30
N HIS A 118 0.26 1.94 4.77
CA HIS A 118 -0.50 3.02 4.16
C HIS A 118 0.40 4.24 4.02
N TRP A 119 0.57 4.70 2.78
CA TRP A 119 1.16 6.01 2.52
C TRP A 119 0.03 7.04 2.35
N ASP A 120 -0.23 7.79 3.42
CA ASP A 120 -1.41 8.66 3.49
C ASP A 120 -1.27 9.95 2.67
N PHE A 121 -2.37 10.69 2.56
CA PHE A 121 -2.42 11.99 1.88
C PHE A 121 -1.41 13.02 2.42
N TYR A 122 -1.05 12.93 3.71
CA TYR A 122 -0.08 13.80 4.37
C TYR A 122 1.36 13.32 4.19
N LYS A 123 1.57 12.28 3.38
CA LYS A 123 2.85 11.62 3.12
C LYS A 123 3.46 10.96 4.35
N ASN A 124 2.64 10.57 5.31
CA ASN A 124 3.09 9.72 6.40
C ASN A 124 2.95 8.26 5.97
N LEU A 125 3.96 7.46 6.27
CA LEU A 125 3.85 6.01 6.17
C LEU A 125 3.39 5.48 7.52
N HIS A 126 2.29 4.76 7.50
CA HIS A 126 1.76 4.02 8.64
C HIS A 126 1.84 2.53 8.36
N ALA A 127 2.08 1.72 9.38
CA ALA A 127 1.94 0.27 9.25
C ALA A 127 1.33 -0.33 10.51
N ALA A 128 0.39 -1.25 10.34
CA ALA A 128 -0.23 -1.97 11.44
C ALA A 128 -0.46 -3.45 11.09
N ARG A 129 -0.47 -4.26 12.14
CA ARG A 129 -0.94 -5.65 12.09
C ARG A 129 -2.28 -5.75 12.82
N PHE A 130 -3.21 -6.55 12.29
CA PHE A 130 -4.57 -6.71 12.82
C PHE A 130 -5.08 -8.17 12.76
#